data_AF-F8GXX7-F1
#
_entry.id   AF-F8GXX7-F1
#
_cell.length_a   1.000
_cell.length_b   1.000
_cell.length_c   1.000
_cell.angle_alpha   90.00
_cell.angle_beta   90.00
_cell.angle_gamma   90.00
#
_symmetry.space_group_name_H-M   'P 1'
#
loop_
_entity.id
_entity.type
_entity.pdbx_description
1 polymer ?
#
loop_
_entity_poly.entity_id
_entity_poly.type
_entity_poly.pdbx_seq_one_letter_code
_entity_poly.pdbx_strand_id
1 'polypeptide(L)'
;MFRFEYGTTNVYALLGFEDAEEIPLKAEIVKDMTACMRAAGISLSEAAAMLGTLQSDLALVLCGKFQDIGADELRGWLARLTSRSW
;
A
#
# COMPACT_ATOMS: atom_id res chain seq x y z
N MET A 1 -21.74 2.80 25.55
CA MET A 1 -21.99 1.50 24.90
C MET A 1 -21.52 1.63 23.46
N PHE A 2 -20.50 0.86 23.06
CA PHE A 2 -20.00 0.87 21.68
C PHE A 2 -20.80 -0.12 20.85
N ARG A 3 -21.09 0.22 19.59
CA ARG A 3 -21.74 -0.65 18.60
C ARG A 3 -20.79 -0.79 17.43
N PHE A 4 -20.48 -2.02 17.07
CA PHE A 4 -19.66 -2.34 15.89
C PHE A 4 -20.59 -2.73 14.74
N GLU A 5 -20.38 -2.11 13.59
CA GLU A 5 -21.08 -2.43 12.35
C GLU A 5 -20.12 -3.21 11.46
N TYR A 6 -20.50 -4.42 11.07
CA TYR A 6 -19.72 -5.28 10.20
C TYR A 6 -20.38 -5.28 8.81
N GLY A 7 -19.62 -5.01 7.77
CA GLY A 7 -20.11 -4.99 6.39
C GLY A 7 -18.97 -5.05 5.40
N THR A 8 -19.26 -5.49 4.17
CA THR A 8 -18.30 -5.52 3.05
C THR A 8 -18.16 -4.15 2.38
N THR A 9 -18.98 -3.19 2.78
CA THR A 9 -18.99 -1.82 2.27
C THR A 9 -17.76 -1.06 2.74
N ASN A 10 -17.25 -0.18 1.89
CA ASN A 10 -16.16 0.72 2.23
C ASN A 10 -16.46 1.51 3.52
N VAL A 11 -15.72 1.20 4.60
CA VAL A 11 -15.90 1.83 5.91
C VAL A 11 -15.60 3.33 5.87
N TYR A 12 -14.75 3.79 4.96
CA TYR A 12 -14.45 5.20 4.78
C TYR A 12 -15.62 5.95 4.14
N ALA A 13 -16.30 5.32 3.18
CA ALA A 13 -17.50 5.89 2.57
C ALA A 13 -18.65 5.98 3.58
N LEU A 14 -18.81 4.94 4.41
CA LEU A 14 -19.82 4.93 5.48
C LEU A 14 -19.59 6.04 6.52
N LEU A 15 -18.32 6.35 6.81
CA LEU A 15 -17.94 7.40 7.76
C LEU A 15 -17.92 8.80 7.12
N GLY A 16 -18.19 8.93 5.82
CA GLY A 16 -18.26 10.21 5.12
C GLY A 16 -16.91 10.87 4.87
N PHE A 17 -15.82 10.09 4.74
CA PHE A 17 -14.52 10.64 4.34
C PHE A 17 -14.55 11.09 2.88
N GLU A 18 -13.90 12.22 2.59
CA GLU A 18 -13.81 12.78 1.24
C GLU A 18 -13.09 11.82 0.28
N ASP A 19 -11.99 11.21 0.74
CA ASP A 19 -11.16 10.29 -0.05
C ASP A 19 -11.55 8.81 0.16
N ALA A 20 -12.83 8.55 0.44
CA ALA A 20 -13.30 7.25 0.85
C ALA A 20 -12.86 6.11 -0.07
N GLU A 21 -12.92 6.31 -1.38
CA GLU A 21 -12.56 5.30 -2.38
C GLU A 21 -11.04 5.17 -2.61
N GLU A 22 -10.26 6.20 -2.27
CA GLU A 22 -8.83 6.23 -2.54
C GLU A 22 -8.04 5.38 -1.52
N ILE A 23 -8.48 5.39 -0.25
CA ILE A 23 -7.78 4.66 0.81
C ILE A 23 -7.78 3.13 0.58
N PRO A 24 -8.92 2.47 0.26
CA PRO A 24 -8.93 1.05 -0.08
C PRO A 24 -8.09 0.75 -1.32
N LEU A 25 -8.10 1.63 -2.32
CA LEU A 25 -7.30 1.45 -3.53
C LEU A 25 -5.80 1.42 -3.22
N LYS A 26 -5.32 2.38 -2.42
CA LYS A 26 -3.92 2.44 -1.98
C LYS A 26 -3.54 1.22 -1.13
N ALA A 27 -4.44 0.80 -0.23
CA ALA A 27 -4.22 -0.37 0.62
C ALA A 27 -4.02 -1.66 -0.20
N GLU A 28 -4.83 -1.86 -1.25
CA GLU A 28 -4.70 -3.00 -2.16
C GLU A 28 -3.34 -2.98 -2.90
N ILE A 29 -2.90 -1.82 -3.40
CA ILE A 29 -1.59 -1.71 -4.06
C ILE A 29 -0.45 -2.07 -3.10
N VAL A 30 -0.49 -1.56 -1.86
CA VAL A 30 0.54 -1.85 -0.84
C VAL A 30 0.54 -3.32 -0.42
N LYS A 31 -0.64 -3.95 -0.36
CA LYS A 31 -0.77 -5.39 -0.13
C LYS A 31 -0.07 -6.17 -1.25
N ASP A 32 -0.30 -5.78 -2.51
CA ASP A 32 0.30 -6.43 -3.67
C ASP A 32 1.83 -6.23 -3.72
N MET A 33 2.32 -5.05 -3.34
CA MET A 33 3.76 -4.81 -3.17
C MET A 33 4.36 -5.75 -2.13
N THR A 34 3.71 -5.91 -0.98
CA THR A 34 4.16 -6.81 0.09
C THR A 34 4.21 -8.26 -0.39
N ALA A 35 3.20 -8.68 -1.15
CA ALA A 35 3.15 -10.02 -1.74
C ALA A 35 4.27 -10.21 -2.76
N CYS A 36 4.50 -9.23 -3.64
CA CYS A 36 5.57 -9.25 -4.64
C CYS A 36 6.96 -9.36 -3.99
N MET A 37 7.23 -8.56 -2.95
CA MET A 37 8.50 -8.60 -2.21
C MET A 37 8.73 -9.98 -1.58
N ARG A 38 7.70 -10.57 -0.96
CA ARG A 38 7.78 -11.91 -0.36
C ARG A 38 8.01 -12.99 -1.42
N ALA A 39 7.31 -12.92 -2.55
CA ALA A 39 7.45 -13.88 -3.65
C ALA A 39 8.85 -13.81 -4.29
N ALA A 40 9.42 -12.61 -4.42
CA ALA A 40 10.76 -12.39 -4.96
C ALA A 40 11.89 -12.67 -3.94
N GLY A 41 11.56 -12.86 -2.66
CA GLY A 41 12.55 -13.08 -1.60
C GLY A 41 13.47 -11.88 -1.33
N ILE A 42 13.04 -10.67 -1.69
CA ILE A 42 13.84 -9.46 -1.51
C ILE A 42 13.57 -8.80 -0.16
N SER A 43 14.62 -8.29 0.46
CA SER A 43 14.56 -7.55 1.71
C SER A 43 13.95 -6.15 1.52
N LEU A 44 13.52 -5.55 2.63
CA LEU A 44 13.03 -4.17 2.64
C LEU A 44 14.09 -3.17 2.15
N SER A 45 15.36 -3.38 2.48
CA SER A 45 16.47 -2.54 2.02
C SER A 45 16.69 -2.65 0.51
N GLU A 46 16.60 -3.85 -0.05
CA GLU A 46 16.75 -4.07 -1.50
C GLU A 46 15.58 -3.44 -2.25
N ALA A 47 14.35 -3.61 -1.76
CA ALA A 47 13.18 -2.97 -2.33
C ALA A 47 13.28 -1.43 -2.27
N ALA A 48 13.70 -0.86 -1.14
CA ALA A 48 13.89 0.58 -1.01
C ALA A 48 14.93 1.12 -2.00
N ALA A 49 16.07 0.43 -2.12
CA ALA A 49 17.11 0.77 -3.10
C ALA A 49 16.59 0.65 -4.55
N MET A 50 15.81 -0.39 -4.85
CA MET A 50 15.19 -0.58 -6.18
C MET A 50 14.18 0.51 -6.51
N LEU A 51 13.45 1.00 -5.52
CA LEU A 51 12.44 2.05 -5.66
C LEU A 51 13.06 3.46 -5.61
N GLY A 52 14.29 3.60 -5.12
CA GLY A 52 14.93 4.90 -4.95
C GLY A 52 14.31 5.71 -3.81
N THR A 53 13.84 5.03 -2.75
CA THR A 53 13.24 5.63 -1.56
C THR A 53 14.00 5.22 -0.30
N LEU A 54 13.72 5.86 0.83
CA LEU A 54 14.29 5.48 2.12
C LEU A 54 13.65 4.19 2.63
N GLN A 55 14.47 3.34 3.28
CA GLN A 55 13.98 2.10 3.89
C GLN A 55 12.91 2.37 4.98
N SER A 56 13.08 3.45 5.75
CA SER A 56 12.11 3.89 6.77
C SER A 56 10.76 4.25 6.16
N ASP A 57 10.78 4.94 5.03
CA ASP A 57 9.57 5.45 4.39
C ASP A 57 8.82 4.31 3.74
N LEU A 58 9.54 3.39 3.09
CA LEU A 58 8.95 2.15 2.59
C LEU A 58 8.35 1.33 3.74
N ALA A 59 9.02 1.24 4.90
CA ALA A 59 8.47 0.54 6.07
C ALA A 59 7.12 1.14 6.52
N LEU A 60 7.05 2.47 6.61
CA LEU A 60 5.83 3.20 6.97
C LEU A 60 4.70 2.92 5.98
N VAL A 61 5.00 2.98 4.68
CA VAL A 61 4.03 2.66 3.62
C VAL A 61 3.49 1.25 3.75
N LEU A 62 4.36 0.24 3.93
CA LEU A 62 3.93 -1.15 4.13
C LEU A 62 3.12 -1.36 5.43
N CYS A 63 3.25 -0.45 6.40
CA CYS A 63 2.44 -0.42 7.62
C CYS A 63 1.12 0.38 7.50
N GLY A 64 0.74 0.80 6.29
CA GLY A 64 -0.49 1.55 6.06
C GLY A 64 -0.37 3.07 6.25
N LYS A 65 0.86 3.61 6.33
CA LYS A 65 1.13 5.05 6.44
C LYS A 65 1.47 5.64 5.07
N PHE A 66 0.48 5.63 4.19
CA PHE A 66 0.58 6.07 2.79
C PHE A 66 -0.37 7.23 2.46
N GLN A 67 -0.89 7.93 3.47
CA GLN A 67 -1.86 9.02 3.31
C GLN A 67 -1.33 10.12 2.37
N ASP A 68 -0.06 10.48 2.53
CA ASP A 68 0.61 11.54 1.77
C ASP A 68 1.14 11.08 0.40
N ILE A 69 0.97 9.80 0.04
CA ILE A 69 1.44 9.24 -1.22
C ILE A 69 0.26 9.04 -2.16
N GLY A 70 0.39 9.54 -3.40
CA GLY A 70 -0.62 9.36 -4.44
C GLY A 70 -0.75 7.91 -4.90
N ALA A 71 -1.95 7.49 -5.31
CA ALA A 71 -2.17 6.13 -5.80
C ALA A 71 -1.31 5.79 -7.04
N ASP A 72 -1.09 6.75 -7.93
CA ASP A 72 -0.24 6.58 -9.12
C ASP A 72 1.23 6.33 -8.77
N GLU A 73 1.73 6.96 -7.71
CA GLU A 73 3.10 6.72 -7.24
C GLU A 73 3.26 5.31 -6.70
N LEU A 74 2.33 4.83 -5.87
CA LEU A 74 2.31 3.45 -5.38
C LEU A 74 2.20 2.43 -6.53
N ARG A 75 1.39 2.72 -7.55
CA ARG A 75 1.31 1.89 -8.76
C ARG A 75 2.64 1.85 -9.50
N GLY A 76 3.33 2.98 -9.61
CA GLY A 76 4.67 3.05 -10.18
C GLY A 76 5.69 2.20 -9.40
N TRP A 77 5.59 2.20 -8.07
CA TRP A 77 6.43 1.35 -7.22
C TRP A 77 6.12 -0.14 -7.44
N LEU A 78 4.84 -0.52 -7.44
CA LEU A 78 4.42 -1.90 -7.72
C LEU A 78 4.92 -2.37 -9.10
N ALA A 79 4.74 -1.56 -10.14
CA ALA A 79 5.20 -1.89 -11.49
C ALA A 79 6.70 -2.20 -11.53
N ARG A 80 7.53 -1.39 -10.86
CA ARG A 80 8.98 -1.62 -10.75
C ARG A 80 9.32 -2.90 -10.02
N LEU A 81 8.61 -3.22 -8.93
CA LEU A 81 8.80 -4.47 -8.20
C LEU A 81 8.43 -5.69 -9.06
N THR A 82 7.33 -5.61 -9.83
CA THR A 82 6.87 -6.70 -10.69
C THR A 82 7.68 -6.87 -11.98
N SER A 83 8.27 -5.80 -12.52
CA SER A 83 9.05 -5.89 -13.77
C SER A 83 10.30 -6.78 -13.70
N ARG A 84 10.68 -7.25 -12.51
CA ARG A 84 11.84 -8.13 -12.28
C ARG A 84 11.49 -9.56 -11.86
N SER A 85 10.21 -9.92 -11.83
CA SER A 85 9.78 -11.32 -11.75
C SER A 85 9.80 -11.93 -13.15
N TRP A 86 10.90 -12.64 -13.44
CA TRP A 86 11.15 -13.68 -14.46
C TRP A 86 10.02 -14.01 -15.45
#